data_AF-A0A8T7ELR8-F1
#
_entry.id   AF-A0A8T7ELR8-F1
#
_cell.length_a   1.000
_cell.length_b   1.000
_cell.length_c   1.000
_cell.angle_alpha   90.00
_cell.angle_beta   90.00
_cell.angle_gamma   90.00
#
_symmetry.space_group_name_H-M   'P 1'
#
loop_
_entity.id
_entity.type
_entity.pdbx_description
1 polymer ?
#
loop_
_entity_poly.entity_id
_entity_poly.type
_entity_poly.pdbx_seq_one_letter_code
_entity_poly.pdbx_strand_id
1 'polypeptide(L)'
;MILAVPLVSSAVMDIWRKPWGRVYHTVVLIGLALAGTFFTGSGLLKLTNEPILSNNWVFTLNSERAAGTWAIEHAEHNVIWTGPEWRLTLYLLMAMPKLEPTRLQNAVTPGESADQFIVSRIEEVKWRRWHLAMPRVDQHMLMYDNGAVRVYQKRMGIALPTS
;
A
#
# COMPACT_ATOMS: atom_id res chain seq x y z
N MET A 1 4.88 -16.94 -4.53
CA MET A 1 4.94 -18.23 -3.79
C MET A 1 4.43 -19.43 -4.58
N ILE A 2 3.45 -19.28 -5.49
CA ILE A 2 2.82 -20.40 -6.23
C ILE A 2 3.82 -21.23 -7.06
N LEU A 3 4.88 -20.61 -7.62
CA LEU A 3 5.90 -21.32 -8.39
C LEU A 3 7.06 -21.89 -7.55
N ALA A 4 7.22 -21.44 -6.30
CA ALA A 4 8.34 -21.86 -5.45
C ALA A 4 8.14 -23.29 -4.91
N VAL A 5 6.89 -23.63 -4.56
CA VAL A 5 6.53 -24.96 -4.01
C VAL A 5 6.83 -26.10 -5.00
N PRO A 6 6.39 -26.05 -6.28
CA PRO A 6 6.70 -27.12 -7.23
C PRO A 6 8.21 -27.24 -7.51
N LEU A 7 8.93 -26.12 -7.61
CA LEU A 7 10.38 -26.12 -7.88
C LEU A 7 11.20 -26.72 -6.72
N VAL A 8 10.82 -26.41 -5.48
CA VAL A 8 11.45 -26.99 -4.29
C VAL A 8 11.10 -28.48 -4.18
N SER A 9 9.86 -28.86 -4.50
CA SER A 9 9.44 -30.26 -4.45
C SER A 9 10.14 -31.14 -5.49
N SER A 10 10.38 -30.63 -6.70
CA SER A 10 11.12 -31.36 -7.74
C SER A 10 12.60 -31.49 -7.38
N ALA A 11 13.22 -30.42 -6.86
CA ALA A 11 14.60 -30.45 -6.39
C ALA A 11 14.82 -31.47 -5.24
N VAL A 12 13.87 -31.55 -4.30
CA VAL A 12 13.93 -32.54 -3.21
C VAL A 12 13.80 -33.97 -3.76
N MET A 13 12.89 -34.21 -4.71
CA MET A 13 12.73 -35.53 -5.33
C MET A 13 13.95 -35.95 -6.16
N ASP A 14 14.58 -35.04 -6.89
CA ASP A 14 15.78 -35.31 -7.67
C ASP A 14 17.00 -35.61 -6.78
N ILE A 15 17.09 -34.97 -5.62
CA ILE A 15 18.12 -35.26 -4.62
C ILE A 15 17.90 -36.64 -3.98
N TRP A 16 16.66 -37.01 -3.71
CA TRP A 16 16.31 -38.31 -3.11
C TRP A 16 16.49 -39.51 -4.05
N ARG A 17 16.40 -39.29 -5.36
CA ARG A 17 16.60 -40.34 -6.38
C ARG A 17 18.06 -40.65 -6.69
N LYS A 18 19.00 -39.77 -6.36
CA LYS A 18 20.42 -39.97 -6.63
C LYS A 18 21.06 -40.84 -5.52
N PRO A 19 21.92 -41.81 -5.86
CA PRO A 19 22.52 -42.75 -4.90
C PRO A 19 23.71 -42.10 -4.18
N TRP A 20 23.51 -40.90 -3.62
CA TRP A 20 24.58 -40.21 -2.90
C TRP A 20 24.71 -40.82 -1.51
N GLY A 21 25.93 -40.83 -0.96
CA GLY A 21 26.20 -41.44 0.34
C GLY A 21 25.35 -40.81 1.45
N ARG A 22 25.12 -41.55 2.55
CA ARG A 22 24.30 -41.10 3.70
C ARG A 22 24.65 -39.69 4.18
N VAL A 23 25.93 -39.31 4.14
CA VAL A 23 26.41 -37.98 4.53
C VAL A 23 25.74 -36.86 3.74
N TYR A 24 25.52 -37.04 2.43
CA TYR A 24 24.90 -36.01 1.60
C TYR A 24 23.43 -35.80 1.96
N HIS A 25 22.67 -36.89 2.13
CA HIS A 25 21.28 -36.79 2.56
C HIS A 25 21.16 -36.10 3.93
N THR A 26 22.06 -36.41 4.86
CA THR A 26 22.10 -35.74 6.18
C THR A 26 22.36 -34.24 6.04
N VAL A 27 23.34 -33.83 5.22
CA VAL A 27 23.65 -32.40 4.99
C VAL A 27 22.46 -31.67 4.37
N VAL A 28 21.79 -32.26 3.38
CA VAL A 28 20.59 -31.67 2.75
C VAL A 28 19.44 -31.54 3.74
N LEU A 29 19.19 -32.56 4.57
CA LEU A 29 18.14 -32.51 5.60
C LEU A 29 18.41 -31.43 6.65
N ILE A 30 19.66 -31.30 7.09
CA ILE A 30 20.07 -30.23 8.00
C ILE A 30 19.86 -28.86 7.34
N GLY A 31 20.26 -28.70 6.08
CA GLY A 31 20.05 -27.47 5.32
C GLY A 31 18.57 -27.09 5.20
N LEU A 32 17.70 -28.06 4.89
CA LEU A 32 16.24 -27.86 4.84
C LEU A 32 15.66 -27.50 6.22
N ALA A 33 16.10 -28.17 7.28
CA ALA A 33 15.65 -27.88 8.64
C ALA A 33 16.05 -26.47 9.09
N LEU A 34 17.29 -26.05 8.79
CA LEU A 34 17.78 -24.70 9.08
C LEU A 34 17.01 -23.64 8.28
N ALA A 35 16.80 -23.87 6.98
CA ALA A 35 16.01 -22.97 6.14
C ALA A 35 14.58 -22.85 6.65
N GLY A 36 13.93 -23.97 6.98
CA GLY A 36 12.59 -23.99 7.57
C GLY A 36 12.53 -23.19 8.87
N THR A 37 13.46 -23.44 9.79
CA THR A 37 13.54 -22.71 11.06
C THR A 37 13.76 -21.22 10.85
N PHE A 38 14.63 -20.84 9.90
CA PHE A 38 14.89 -19.44 9.56
C PHE A 38 13.66 -18.75 8.98
N PHE A 39 12.96 -19.37 8.02
CA PHE A 39 11.75 -18.78 7.42
C PHE A 39 10.60 -18.70 8.42
N THR A 40 10.38 -19.74 9.23
CA THR A 40 9.36 -19.72 10.28
C THR A 40 9.69 -18.69 11.35
N GLY A 41 10.94 -18.63 11.81
CA GLY A 41 11.39 -17.64 12.79
C GLY A 41 11.28 -16.21 12.26
N SER A 42 11.69 -15.96 11.02
CA SER A 42 11.57 -14.65 10.37
C SER A 42 10.12 -14.26 10.13
N GLY A 43 9.27 -15.21 9.74
CA GLY A 43 7.83 -14.99 9.57
C GLY A 43 7.16 -14.65 10.89
N LEU A 44 7.50 -15.37 11.97
CA LEU A 44 6.98 -15.09 13.31
C LEU A 44 7.45 -13.72 13.80
N LEU A 45 8.76 -13.41 13.69
CA LEU A 45 9.31 -12.10 14.05
C LEU A 45 8.65 -10.98 13.27
N LYS A 46 8.40 -11.16 11.97
CA LYS A 46 7.67 -10.19 11.15
C LYS A 46 6.24 -10.02 11.69
N LEU A 47 5.49 -11.10 11.88
CA LEU A 47 4.11 -11.05 12.36
C LEU A 47 3.98 -10.41 13.74
N THR A 48 4.84 -10.77 14.70
CA THR A 48 4.81 -10.23 16.06
C THR A 48 5.23 -8.76 16.08
N ASN A 49 6.09 -8.36 15.15
CA ASN A 49 6.57 -6.99 15.07
C ASN A 49 5.79 -6.15 14.04
N GLU A 50 4.79 -6.65 13.31
CA GLU A 50 3.98 -5.85 12.37
C GLU A 50 3.41 -4.56 12.99
N PRO A 51 2.99 -4.49 14.28
CA PRO A 51 2.58 -3.21 14.89
C PRO A 51 3.70 -2.17 14.96
N ILE A 52 4.96 -2.61 14.99
CA ILE A 52 6.16 -1.76 15.12
C ILE A 52 6.88 -1.59 13.77
N LEU A 53 6.85 -2.59 12.90
CA LEU A 53 7.60 -2.66 11.63
C LEU A 53 6.76 -2.29 10.41
N SER A 54 5.44 -2.48 10.45
CA SER A 54 4.55 -2.25 9.31
C SER A 54 3.64 -1.06 9.61
N ASN A 55 3.96 0.08 9.03
CA ASN A 55 3.14 1.29 9.13
C ASN A 55 1.98 1.30 8.10
N ASN A 56 1.70 0.17 7.44
CA ASN A 56 0.76 0.08 6.31
C ASN A 56 -0.64 -0.42 6.72
N TRP A 57 -1.05 -0.21 7.97
CA TRP A 57 -2.37 -0.61 8.42
C TRP A 57 -3.48 0.17 7.69
N VAL A 58 -4.44 -0.56 7.12
CA VAL A 58 -5.54 0.00 6.33
C VAL A 58 -6.71 0.34 7.25
N PHE A 59 -6.48 1.22 8.23
CA PHE A 59 -7.55 1.78 9.04
C PHE A 59 -8.11 3.01 8.33
N THR A 60 -9.39 2.98 7.97
CA THR A 60 -10.09 4.15 7.42
C THR A 60 -11.23 4.57 8.35
N LEU A 61 -11.45 5.89 8.47
CA LEU A 61 -12.60 6.44 9.17
C LEU A 61 -13.85 6.38 8.29
N ASN A 62 -15.04 6.30 8.89
CA ASN A 62 -16.31 6.41 8.16
C ASN A 62 -16.39 7.69 7.30
N SER A 63 -15.83 8.80 7.79
CA SER A 63 -15.76 10.06 7.05
C SER A 63 -14.85 10.01 5.83
N GLU A 64 -13.73 9.28 5.90
CA GLU A 64 -12.84 9.03 4.76
C GLU A 64 -13.50 8.13 3.73
N ARG A 65 -14.24 7.12 4.20
CA ARG A 65 -15.04 6.25 3.33
C ARG A 65 -16.08 7.06 2.56
N ALA A 66 -16.88 7.86 3.26
CA ALA A 66 -17.91 8.69 2.65
C ALA A 66 -17.34 9.70 1.64
N ALA A 67 -16.26 10.40 2.01
CA ALA A 67 -15.62 11.37 1.12
C ALA A 67 -14.98 10.71 -0.10
N GLY A 68 -14.32 9.56 0.08
CA GLY A 68 -13.71 8.80 -1.00
C GLY A 68 -14.74 8.25 -1.98
N THR A 69 -15.85 7.72 -1.47
CA THR A 69 -16.98 7.28 -2.30
C THR A 69 -17.56 8.45 -3.08
N TRP A 70 -17.83 9.57 -2.40
CA TRP A 70 -18.34 10.77 -3.05
C TRP A 70 -17.40 11.26 -4.17
N ALA A 71 -16.10 11.31 -3.92
CA ALA A 71 -15.10 11.76 -4.90
C ALA A 71 -15.08 10.87 -6.15
N ILE A 72 -15.16 9.56 -5.99
CA ILE A 72 -15.16 8.62 -7.12
C ILE A 72 -16.42 8.75 -7.97
N GLU A 73 -17.57 8.92 -7.33
CA GLU A 73 -18.88 9.03 -7.98
C GLU A 73 -19.06 10.36 -8.72
N HIS A 74 -18.49 11.46 -8.21
CA HIS A 74 -18.71 12.82 -8.74
C HIS A 74 -17.58 13.31 -9.66
N ALA A 75 -16.57 12.49 -9.90
CA ALA A 75 -15.38 12.87 -10.67
C ALA A 75 -15.03 11.80 -11.71
N GLU A 76 -16.02 11.48 -12.55
CA GLU A 76 -15.87 10.52 -13.62
C GLU A 76 -14.67 10.91 -14.50
N HIS A 77 -13.69 10.01 -14.62
CA HIS A 77 -12.42 10.17 -15.35
C HIS A 77 -11.29 10.98 -14.68
N ASN A 78 -11.52 11.65 -13.57
CA ASN A 78 -10.45 12.39 -12.87
C ASN A 78 -9.49 11.42 -12.17
N VAL A 79 -8.20 11.76 -12.17
CA VAL A 79 -7.20 11.10 -11.31
C VAL A 79 -7.24 11.77 -9.94
N ILE A 80 -7.37 10.94 -8.91
CA ILE A 80 -7.57 11.36 -7.53
C ILE A 80 -6.30 11.06 -6.74
N TRP A 81 -5.68 12.11 -6.23
CA TRP A 81 -4.61 11.99 -5.25
C TRP A 81 -5.20 11.70 -3.87
N THR A 82 -4.73 10.61 -3.27
CA THR A 82 -5.26 10.03 -2.03
C THR A 82 -4.30 10.17 -0.85
N GLY A 83 -3.19 10.87 -1.05
CA GLY A 83 -2.16 11.09 -0.05
C GLY A 83 -0.84 10.38 -0.37
N PRO A 84 0.11 10.46 0.58
CA PRO A 84 1.45 9.88 0.45
C PRO A 84 1.47 8.35 0.54
N GLU A 85 0.48 7.76 1.22
CA GLU A 85 0.45 6.33 1.53
C GLU A 85 -0.63 5.59 0.73
N TRP A 86 -0.43 4.27 0.59
CA TRP A 86 -1.36 3.39 -0.10
C TRP A 86 -2.66 3.13 0.69
N ARG A 87 -2.81 3.66 1.92
CA ARG A 87 -3.89 3.33 2.85
C ARG A 87 -5.28 3.63 2.29
N LEU A 88 -5.54 4.87 1.88
CA LEU A 88 -6.84 5.27 1.35
C LEU A 88 -7.06 4.65 -0.04
N THR A 89 -6.01 4.60 -0.87
CA THR A 89 -6.00 3.91 -2.17
C THR A 89 -6.50 2.48 -2.06
N LEU A 90 -5.91 1.69 -1.15
CA LEU A 90 -6.27 0.28 -1.00
C LEU A 90 -7.72 0.13 -0.59
N TYR A 91 -8.19 0.94 0.36
CA TYR A 91 -9.58 0.91 0.79
C TYR A 91 -10.52 1.14 -0.40
N LEU A 92 -10.27 2.18 -1.21
CA LEU A 92 -11.13 2.51 -2.35
C LEU A 92 -11.11 1.40 -3.42
N LEU A 93 -9.94 0.82 -3.71
CA LEU A 93 -9.83 -0.31 -4.64
C LEU A 93 -10.57 -1.55 -4.13
N MET A 94 -10.50 -1.84 -2.82
CA MET A 94 -11.21 -2.98 -2.23
C MET A 94 -12.71 -2.75 -2.13
N ALA A 95 -13.14 -1.51 -1.86
CA ALA A 95 -14.54 -1.16 -1.70
C ALA A 95 -15.28 -1.00 -3.05
N MET A 96 -14.55 -0.69 -4.13
CA MET A 96 -15.13 -0.39 -5.44
C MET A 96 -14.48 -1.24 -6.54
N PRO A 97 -15.03 -2.45 -6.82
CA PRO A 97 -14.43 -3.38 -7.78
C PRO A 97 -14.33 -2.87 -9.22
N LYS A 98 -15.14 -1.85 -9.59
CA LYS A 98 -15.16 -1.23 -10.92
C LYS A 98 -14.22 -0.02 -11.03
N LEU A 99 -13.51 0.34 -9.97
CA LEU A 99 -12.61 1.47 -9.97
C LEU A 99 -11.30 1.09 -10.68
N GLU A 100 -11.01 1.77 -11.78
CA GLU A 100 -9.73 1.64 -12.48
C GLU A 100 -8.58 2.10 -11.58
N PRO A 101 -7.54 1.26 -11.32
CA PRO A 101 -6.43 1.64 -10.44
C PRO A 101 -5.67 2.89 -10.87
N THR A 102 -5.65 3.18 -12.17
CA THR A 102 -5.00 4.37 -12.74
C THR A 102 -5.67 5.69 -12.35
N ARG A 103 -6.92 5.64 -11.89
CA ARG A 103 -7.63 6.82 -11.36
C ARG A 103 -7.19 7.20 -9.95
N LEU A 104 -6.42 6.37 -9.27
CA LEU A 104 -5.91 6.69 -7.94
C LEU A 104 -4.40 6.90 -8.00
N GLN A 105 -3.95 7.95 -7.34
CA GLN A 105 -2.54 8.23 -7.16
C GLN A 105 -2.24 8.34 -5.67
N ASN A 106 -1.24 7.58 -5.24
CA ASN A 106 -0.61 7.76 -3.94
C ASN A 106 0.86 8.15 -4.17
N ALA A 107 1.21 9.33 -3.70
CA ALA A 107 2.56 9.88 -3.83
C ALA A 107 2.72 10.99 -2.81
N VAL A 108 3.94 11.24 -2.34
CA VAL A 108 4.22 12.30 -1.36
C VAL A 108 3.66 13.63 -1.86
N THR A 109 3.97 13.99 -3.10
CA THR A 109 3.35 15.12 -3.79
C THR A 109 2.33 14.64 -4.82
N PRO A 110 1.22 15.37 -5.04
CA PRO A 110 0.34 15.09 -6.17
C PRO A 110 1.09 15.25 -7.49
N GLY A 111 0.99 14.26 -8.36
CA GLY A 111 1.57 14.34 -9.70
C GLY A 111 0.76 15.26 -10.61
N GLU A 112 1.33 15.63 -11.76
CA GLU A 112 0.68 16.56 -12.70
C GLU A 112 -0.69 16.08 -13.19
N SER A 113 -0.86 14.77 -13.30
CA SER A 113 -2.10 14.13 -13.71
C SER A 113 -3.20 14.18 -12.66
N ALA A 114 -2.90 14.49 -11.38
CA ALA A 114 -3.92 14.55 -10.34
C ALA A 114 -4.83 15.77 -10.53
N ASP A 115 -6.12 15.50 -10.69
CA ASP A 115 -7.17 16.50 -10.85
C ASP A 115 -7.97 16.73 -9.57
N GLN A 116 -7.92 15.78 -8.64
CA GLN A 116 -8.58 15.88 -7.34
C GLN A 116 -7.65 15.50 -6.19
N PHE A 117 -7.90 16.08 -5.03
CA PHE A 117 -7.11 15.87 -3.81
C PHE A 117 -8.04 15.55 -2.64
N ILE A 118 -7.91 14.34 -2.08
CA ILE A 118 -8.61 13.98 -0.83
C ILE A 118 -7.69 14.25 0.35
N VAL A 119 -8.11 15.13 1.24
CA VAL A 119 -7.35 15.57 2.41
C VAL A 119 -8.13 15.22 3.67
N SER A 120 -7.61 14.28 4.45
CA SER A 120 -8.16 13.91 5.75
C SER A 120 -7.37 14.58 6.87
N ARG A 121 -8.05 14.93 7.97
CA ARG A 121 -7.40 15.41 9.20
C ARG A 121 -6.35 14.41 9.74
N ILE A 122 -6.53 13.11 9.50
CA ILE A 122 -5.52 12.10 9.86
C ILE A 122 -4.23 12.35 9.07
N GLU A 123 -4.31 12.71 7.80
CA GLU A 123 -3.14 12.99 6.99
C GLU A 123 -2.38 14.21 7.56
N GLU A 124 -3.06 15.28 7.98
CA GLU A 124 -2.40 16.43 8.63
C GLU A 124 -1.58 16.04 9.88
N VAL A 125 -2.04 15.06 10.66
CA VAL A 125 -1.29 14.53 11.82
C VAL A 125 -0.07 13.73 11.35
N LYS A 126 -0.19 12.94 10.28
CA LYS A 126 0.92 12.17 9.71
C LYS A 126 2.01 13.06 9.12
N TRP A 127 1.63 14.06 8.32
CA TRP A 127 2.56 15.04 7.75
C TRP A 127 3.40 15.70 8.85
N ARG A 128 2.76 16.09 9.96
CA ARG A 128 3.46 16.63 11.15
C ARG A 128 4.40 15.60 11.79
N ARG A 129 3.99 14.34 11.92
CA ARG A 129 4.83 13.27 12.48
C ARG A 129 6.07 13.01 11.63
N TRP A 130 5.97 13.14 10.32
CA TRP A 130 7.09 12.94 9.40
C TRP A 130 7.99 14.17 9.23
N HIS A 131 7.66 15.28 9.90
CA HIS A 131 8.37 16.55 9.71
C HIS A 131 8.39 17.02 8.24
N LEU A 132 7.33 16.68 7.49
CA LEU A 132 7.14 17.10 6.10
C LEU A 132 6.04 18.14 6.02
N ALA A 133 6.19 19.10 5.10
CA ALA A 133 5.14 20.05 4.79
C ALA A 133 4.09 19.38 3.91
N MET A 134 2.81 19.54 4.28
CA MET A 134 1.72 19.06 3.45
C MET A 134 1.66 19.87 2.13
N PRO A 135 1.46 19.22 0.97
CA PRO A 135 1.22 19.90 -0.29
C PRO A 135 0.12 20.96 -0.18
N ARG A 136 0.35 22.15 -0.73
CA ARG A 136 -0.60 23.29 -0.71
C ARG A 136 -1.78 23.07 -1.65
N VAL A 137 -2.64 22.12 -1.31
CA VAL A 137 -3.86 21.79 -2.06
C VAL A 137 -5.06 22.65 -1.63
N ASP A 138 -4.91 23.43 -0.56
CA ASP A 138 -5.89 24.36 -0.01
C ASP A 138 -6.18 25.56 -0.95
N GLN A 139 -5.31 25.82 -1.91
CA GLN A 139 -5.48 26.85 -2.93
C GLN A 139 -6.42 26.44 -4.07
N HIS A 140 -6.78 25.16 -4.13
CA HIS A 140 -7.67 24.61 -5.15
C HIS A 140 -9.15 24.71 -4.73
N MET A 141 -10.07 24.33 -5.63
CA MET A 141 -11.50 24.51 -5.41
C MET A 141 -12.03 23.45 -4.43
N LEU A 142 -12.52 23.87 -3.27
CA LEU A 142 -13.15 22.96 -2.31
C LEU A 142 -14.50 22.48 -2.86
N MET A 143 -14.64 21.18 -3.09
CA MET A 143 -15.87 20.59 -3.65
C MET A 143 -16.70 19.85 -2.61
N TYR A 144 -16.06 19.31 -1.57
CA TYR A 144 -16.72 18.55 -0.50
C TYR A 144 -15.98 18.76 0.82
N ASP A 145 -16.73 18.93 1.91
CA ASP A 145 -16.23 18.98 3.27
C ASP A 145 -17.23 18.30 4.21
N ASN A 146 -16.78 17.28 4.96
CA ASN A 146 -17.57 16.64 6.02
C ASN A 146 -17.03 16.89 7.43
N GLY A 147 -16.24 17.96 7.61
CA GLY A 147 -15.60 18.37 8.85
C GLY A 147 -14.31 17.61 9.18
N ALA A 148 -14.18 16.37 8.72
CA ALA A 148 -12.99 15.53 8.92
C ALA A 148 -12.15 15.35 7.65
N VAL A 149 -12.79 15.39 6.48
CA VAL A 149 -12.19 15.17 5.18
C VAL A 149 -12.70 16.22 4.20
N ARG A 150 -11.76 16.78 3.45
CA ARG A 150 -12.00 17.76 2.39
C ARG A 150 -11.57 17.18 1.06
N VAL A 151 -12.36 17.44 0.02
CA VAL A 151 -12.02 17.09 -1.36
C VAL A 151 -11.88 18.37 -2.16
N TYR A 152 -10.73 18.53 -2.80
CA TYR A 152 -10.41 19.68 -3.63
C TYR A 152 -10.31 19.26 -5.09
N GLN A 153 -10.80 20.11 -6.00
CA GLN A 153 -10.62 19.99 -7.44
C GLN A 153 -9.54 20.97 -7.91
N LYS A 154 -8.57 20.46 -8.67
CA LYS A 154 -7.50 21.25 -9.26
C LYS A 154 -8.06 22.42 -10.06
N ARG A 155 -7.52 23.61 -9.78
CA ARG A 155 -7.86 24.84 -10.49
C ARG A 155 -6.83 25.10 -11.57
N MET A 156 -7.31 25.38 -12.78
CA MET A 156 -6.45 25.76 -13.90
C MET A 156 -5.63 27.01 -13.55
N GLY A 157 -4.33 26.99 -13.83
CA GLY A 157 -3.41 28.11 -13.58
C GLY A 157 -2.78 28.15 -12.19
N ILE A 158 -3.13 27.24 -11.28
CA ILE A 158 -2.40 27.05 -10.01
C ILE A 158 -1.44 25.88 -10.18
N ALA A 159 -0.15 26.15 -10.06
CA ALA A 159 0.87 25.12 -10.11
C ALA A 159 0.71 24.15 -8.93
N LEU A 160 0.87 22.86 -9.21
CA LEU A 160 1.02 21.88 -8.13
C LEU A 160 2.37 22.09 -7.45
N PRO A 161 2.46 21.86 -6.13
CA PRO A 161 3.74 21.89 -5.45
C PRO A 161 4.64 20.79 -6.02
N THR A 162 5.66 21.20 -6.79
CA THR A 162 6.71 20.32 -7.29
C THR A 162 7.62 19.92 -6.13
N SER A 163 7.90 18.61 -6.01
CA SER A 163 8.88 18.05 -5.07
C SER A 163 10.30 18.55 -5.33
#